data_AF-A0A3B0YTF5-F1
#
_entry.id   AF-A0A3B0YTF5-F1
#
_cell.length_a   1.000
_cell.length_b   1.000
_cell.length_c   1.000
_cell.angle_alpha   90.00
_cell.angle_beta   90.00
_cell.angle_gamma   90.00
#
_symmetry.space_group_name_H-M   'P 1'
#
loop_
_entity.id
_entity.type
_entity.pdbx_description
1 polymer ?
#
loop_
_entity_poly.entity_id
_entity_poly.type
_entity_poly.pdbx_seq_one_letter_code
_entity_poly.pdbx_strand_id
1 'polypeptide(L)'
;GKVYTVQNDALPFAAIHGDPDVLVPGATRFGPTALVLPILERYNLKTLPDFFQVFRFDARVAKVLWDLLKVADIRNYMFKNMLFEIPVIRKLLFLKDVRKIVPSLKLGELKFANKVGGIRPQLIDKNRCALLMGEAKIDSGIGAIFNMTPSPGGTSCIENAEIDMRTVVKHLGATIDEEALQTDLLVDDHQHIEDDLASFVIRDDDPKKP
;
A
#
# COMPACT_ATOMS: atom_id res chain seq x y z
N GLY A 1 -1.21 -14.09 -16.89
CA GLY A 1 -0.64 -14.10 -15.52
C GLY A 1 -0.22 -12.69 -15.13
N LYS A 2 -0.01 -12.47 -13.83
CA LYS A 2 0.51 -11.20 -13.29
C LYS A 2 2.03 -11.13 -13.45
N VAL A 3 2.57 -9.94 -13.73
CA VAL A 3 4.02 -9.71 -13.89
C VAL A 3 4.45 -8.47 -13.12
N TYR A 4 5.54 -8.58 -12.36
CA TYR A 4 6.16 -7.47 -11.61
C TYR A 4 7.57 -7.18 -12.12
N THR A 5 7.96 -5.91 -12.19
CA THR A 5 9.37 -5.55 -12.27
C THR A 5 10.03 -5.62 -10.89
N VAL A 6 11.35 -5.75 -10.85
CA VAL A 6 12.16 -5.64 -9.62
C VAL A 6 11.83 -4.34 -8.89
N GLN A 7 11.59 -4.43 -7.58
CA GLN A 7 11.23 -3.31 -6.73
C GLN A 7 12.47 -2.50 -6.33
N ASN A 8 12.28 -1.21 -6.04
CA ASN A 8 13.30 -0.37 -5.41
C ASN A 8 12.98 -0.31 -3.92
N ASP A 9 13.94 -0.64 -3.05
CA ASP A 9 13.77 -0.66 -1.60
C ASP A 9 13.32 0.68 -1.01
N ALA A 10 13.70 1.80 -1.63
CA ALA A 10 13.26 3.13 -1.20
C ALA A 10 11.77 3.39 -1.51
N LEU A 11 11.22 2.71 -2.52
CA LEU A 11 9.84 2.88 -3.02
C LEU A 11 9.29 1.55 -3.57
N PRO A 12 9.04 0.54 -2.71
CA PRO A 12 8.69 -0.81 -3.18
C PRO A 12 7.36 -0.86 -3.93
N PHE A 13 6.43 0.04 -3.58
CA PHE A 13 5.10 0.16 -4.20
C PHE A 13 5.09 0.87 -5.57
N ALA A 14 6.23 1.40 -6.02
CA ALA A 14 6.35 2.20 -7.24
C ALA A 14 6.63 1.37 -8.51
N ALA A 15 6.98 0.10 -8.35
CA ALA A 15 7.38 -0.77 -9.46
C ALA A 15 6.20 -1.01 -10.41
N ILE A 16 6.46 -0.84 -11.71
CA ILE A 16 5.44 -1.09 -12.72
C ILE A 16 5.16 -2.60 -12.80
N HIS A 17 3.89 -2.95 -12.90
CA HIS A 17 3.40 -4.31 -13.01
C HIS A 17 2.24 -4.36 -14.00
N GLY A 18 1.99 -5.57 -14.50
CA GLY A 18 0.90 -5.88 -15.41
C GLY A 18 -0.01 -6.95 -14.81
N ASP A 19 -1.31 -6.67 -14.82
CA ASP A 19 -2.38 -7.55 -14.33
C ASP A 19 -3.42 -7.78 -15.43
N PRO A 20 -4.03 -8.96 -15.54
CA PRO A 20 -5.26 -9.12 -16.32
C PRO A 20 -6.33 -8.13 -15.83
N ASP A 21 -6.97 -7.41 -16.74
CA ASP A 21 -8.04 -6.48 -16.37
C ASP A 21 -9.31 -7.27 -16.05
N VAL A 22 -9.76 -7.20 -14.80
CA VAL A 22 -10.95 -7.91 -14.32
C VAL A 22 -12.24 -7.39 -14.98
N LEU A 23 -12.26 -6.13 -15.42
CA LEU A 23 -13.43 -5.48 -16.01
C LEU A 23 -13.43 -5.53 -17.55
N VAL A 24 -12.27 -5.77 -18.17
CA VAL A 24 -12.11 -5.75 -19.63
C VAL A 24 -11.43 -7.06 -20.09
N PRO A 25 -12.23 -8.07 -20.49
CA PRO A 25 -11.69 -9.35 -20.94
C PRO A 25 -10.66 -9.19 -22.06
N GLY A 26 -9.55 -9.91 -21.93
CA GLY A 26 -8.45 -9.87 -22.92
C GLY A 26 -7.54 -8.64 -22.83
N ALA A 27 -7.81 -7.68 -21.93
CA ALA A 27 -6.93 -6.55 -21.69
C ALA A 27 -5.98 -6.82 -20.50
N THR A 28 -4.78 -6.24 -20.58
CA THR A 28 -3.83 -6.17 -19.46
C THR A 28 -3.79 -4.74 -18.95
N ARG A 29 -3.99 -4.57 -17.66
CA ARG A 29 -3.83 -3.31 -16.96
C ARG A 29 -2.41 -3.17 -16.48
N PHE A 30 -1.78 -2.06 -16.84
CA PHE A 30 -0.45 -1.70 -16.35
C PHE A 30 -0.56 -0.56 -15.34
N GLY A 31 0.32 -0.57 -14.35
CA GLY A 31 0.41 0.48 -13.34
C GLY A 31 1.52 0.20 -12.33
N PRO A 32 1.70 1.04 -11.30
CA PRO A 32 0.94 2.26 -11.05
C PRO A 32 1.58 3.50 -11.69
N THR A 33 0.79 4.55 -11.86
CA THR A 33 1.26 5.94 -11.82
C THR A 33 0.84 6.50 -10.47
N ALA A 34 1.78 6.86 -9.58
CA ALA A 34 1.43 7.22 -8.21
C ALA A 34 1.80 8.67 -7.90
N LEU A 35 0.81 9.43 -7.44
CA LEU A 35 0.99 10.79 -6.98
C LEU A 35 0.88 10.85 -5.46
N VAL A 36 1.65 11.75 -4.86
CA VAL A 36 1.45 12.16 -3.46
C VAL A 36 0.35 13.22 -3.47
N LEU A 37 -0.79 12.92 -2.85
CA LEU A 37 -1.95 13.81 -2.83
C LEU A 37 -2.43 14.03 -1.39
N PRO A 38 -2.73 15.28 -1.00
CA PRO A 38 -3.26 15.59 0.33
C PRO A 38 -4.78 15.37 0.39
N ILE A 39 -5.27 14.20 -0.03
CA ILE A 39 -6.71 13.88 -0.04
C ILE A 39 -6.92 12.46 0.49
N LEU A 40 -8.08 12.20 1.09
CA LEU A 40 -8.40 10.86 1.60
C LEU A 40 -9.03 9.96 0.53
N GLU A 41 -9.72 10.55 -0.45
CA GLU A 41 -10.38 9.82 -1.52
C GLU A 41 -9.97 10.35 -2.91
N ARG A 42 -9.59 9.43 -3.81
CA ARG A 42 -9.13 9.79 -5.15
C ARG A 42 -10.31 10.37 -5.93
N TYR A 43 -10.07 11.49 -6.60
CA TYR A 43 -11.09 12.23 -7.38
C TYR A 43 -12.19 12.91 -6.54
N ASN A 44 -12.06 12.95 -5.21
CA ASN A 44 -12.96 13.68 -4.33
C ASN A 44 -12.20 14.74 -3.51
N LEU A 45 -12.08 15.95 -4.07
CA LEU A 45 -11.41 17.09 -3.44
C LEU A 45 -12.09 17.56 -2.15
N LYS A 46 -13.34 17.16 -1.90
CA LYS A 46 -14.04 17.51 -0.65
C LYS A 46 -13.40 16.87 0.58
N THR A 47 -12.57 15.84 0.39
CA THR A 47 -11.81 15.19 1.48
C THR A 47 -10.50 15.90 1.85
N LEU A 48 -10.16 17.00 1.18
CA LEU A 48 -8.96 17.80 1.49
C LEU A 48 -8.98 18.40 2.91
N PRO A 49 -10.09 18.99 3.41
CA PRO A 49 -10.15 19.48 4.79
C PRO A 49 -9.98 18.34 5.81
N ASP A 50 -10.64 17.20 5.59
CA ASP A 50 -10.54 16.02 6.44
C ASP A 50 -9.11 15.48 6.48
N PHE A 51 -8.41 15.51 5.34
CA PHE A 51 -6.99 15.18 5.27
C PHE A 51 -6.18 16.04 6.24
N PHE A 52 -6.34 17.37 6.24
CA PHE A 52 -5.60 18.24 7.14
C PHE A 52 -5.97 18.04 8.62
N GLN A 53 -7.21 17.67 8.91
CA GLN A 53 -7.64 17.32 10.26
C GLN A 53 -6.91 16.07 10.79
N VAL A 54 -6.71 15.06 9.94
CA VAL A 54 -6.05 13.80 10.30
C VAL A 54 -4.53 13.90 10.21
N PHE A 55 -4.00 14.64 9.24
CA PHE A 55 -2.56 14.75 8.96
C PHE A 55 -1.78 15.33 10.14
N ARG A 56 -2.42 16.16 10.99
CA ARG A 56 -1.87 16.72 12.23
C ARG A 56 -0.40 17.15 12.07
N PHE A 57 -0.17 18.07 11.15
CA PHE A 57 1.18 18.51 10.78
C PHE A 57 1.91 19.18 11.96
N ASP A 58 3.16 18.78 12.19
CA ASP A 58 4.03 19.34 13.22
C ASP A 58 5.51 19.31 12.74
N ALA A 59 6.43 19.77 13.60
CA ALA A 59 7.86 19.80 13.27
C ALA A 59 8.46 18.41 13.00
N ARG A 60 7.91 17.34 13.60
CA ARG A 60 8.37 15.97 13.39
C ARG A 60 7.93 15.47 12.01
N VAL A 61 6.67 15.72 11.63
CA VAL A 61 6.18 15.44 10.28
C VAL A 61 6.95 16.24 9.23
N ALA A 62 7.20 17.53 9.48
CA ALA A 62 8.00 18.37 8.59
C ALA A 62 9.41 17.80 8.36
N LYS A 63 10.05 17.31 9.43
CA LYS A 63 11.35 16.63 9.34
C LYS A 63 11.28 15.38 8.47
N VAL A 64 10.27 14.53 8.64
CA VAL A 64 10.08 13.32 7.82
C VAL A 64 9.95 13.68 6.34
N LEU A 65 9.08 14.63 6.00
CA LEU A 65 8.92 15.07 4.62
C LEU A 65 10.21 15.65 4.04
N TRP A 66 10.95 16.42 4.83
CA TRP A 66 12.24 16.97 4.43
C TRP A 66 13.28 15.89 4.18
N ASP A 67 13.36 14.88 5.04
CA ASP A 67 14.28 13.76 4.89
C ASP A 67 13.93 12.91 3.65
N LEU A 68 12.64 12.69 3.36
CA LEU A 68 12.19 12.05 2.12
C LEU A 68 12.62 12.86 0.88
N LEU A 69 12.51 14.19 0.93
CA LEU A 69 12.97 15.07 -0.16
C LEU A 69 14.49 15.07 -0.32
N LYS A 70 15.29 14.67 0.66
CA LYS A 70 16.75 14.54 0.49
C LYS A 70 17.12 13.32 -0.36
N VAL A 71 16.28 12.29 -0.40
CA VAL A 71 16.52 11.08 -1.19
C VAL A 71 16.30 11.35 -2.68
N ALA A 72 17.36 11.20 -3.48
CA ALA A 72 17.33 11.50 -4.91
C ALA A 72 16.29 10.66 -5.67
N ASP A 73 16.19 9.36 -5.36
CA ASP A 73 15.23 8.46 -5.97
C ASP A 73 13.78 8.89 -5.71
N ILE A 74 13.47 9.33 -4.49
CA ILE A 74 12.15 9.82 -4.12
C ILE A 74 11.82 11.10 -4.89
N ARG A 75 12.73 12.08 -4.94
CA ARG A 75 12.51 13.31 -5.73
C ARG A 75 12.29 13.00 -7.21
N ASN A 76 13.14 12.15 -7.79
CA ASN A 76 13.05 11.76 -9.20
C ASN A 76 11.73 11.06 -9.49
N TYR A 77 11.30 10.19 -8.57
CA TYR A 77 10.00 9.53 -8.64
C TYR A 77 8.84 10.53 -8.55
N MET A 78 8.84 11.44 -7.57
CA MET A 78 7.80 12.48 -7.44
C MET A 78 7.70 13.32 -8.72
N PHE A 79 8.83 13.80 -9.22
CA PHE A 79 8.88 14.61 -10.45
C PHE A 79 8.35 13.83 -11.65
N LYS A 80 8.82 12.59 -11.85
CA LYS A 80 8.33 11.72 -12.92
C LYS A 80 6.82 11.51 -12.84
N ASN A 81 6.27 11.33 -11.64
CA ASN A 81 4.84 11.12 -11.48
C ASN A 81 4.01 12.38 -11.73
N MET A 82 4.51 13.56 -11.39
CA MET A 82 3.87 14.81 -11.80
C MET A 82 3.76 14.92 -13.33
N LEU A 83 4.77 14.44 -14.07
CA LEU A 83 4.72 14.41 -15.54
C LEU A 83 3.65 13.46 -16.10
N PHE A 84 3.19 12.46 -15.34
CA PHE A 84 2.07 11.59 -15.75
C PHE A 84 0.72 12.31 -15.76
N GLU A 85 0.59 13.48 -15.15
CA GLU A 85 -0.65 14.27 -15.22
C GLU A 85 -0.77 15.05 -16.54
N ILE A 86 0.30 15.20 -17.31
CA ILE A 86 0.30 15.95 -18.56
C ILE A 86 -0.17 15.03 -19.72
N PRO A 87 -1.32 15.29 -20.39
CA PRO A 87 -1.97 14.33 -21.29
C PRO A 87 -1.13 13.76 -22.44
N VAL A 88 -0.18 14.54 -22.97
CA VAL A 88 0.71 14.12 -24.06
C VAL A 88 1.94 13.39 -23.52
N ILE A 89 2.58 13.97 -22.49
CA ILE A 89 3.80 13.44 -21.87
C ILE A 89 3.53 12.09 -21.20
N ARG A 90 2.39 11.95 -20.53
CA ARG A 90 2.01 10.73 -19.80
C ARG A 90 2.03 9.49 -20.69
N LYS A 91 1.55 9.58 -21.93
CA LYS A 91 1.48 8.42 -22.82
C LYS A 91 2.88 7.95 -23.22
N LEU A 92 3.78 8.89 -23.51
CA LEU A 92 5.16 8.60 -23.90
C LEU A 92 5.97 8.04 -22.73
N LEU A 93 5.86 8.67 -21.55
CA LEU A 93 6.54 8.20 -20.35
C LEU A 93 6.05 6.81 -19.94
N PHE A 94 4.73 6.59 -19.98
CA PHE A 94 4.15 5.33 -19.56
C PHE A 94 4.53 4.21 -20.52
N LEU A 95 4.53 4.48 -21.83
CA LEU A 95 5.02 3.53 -22.82
C LEU A 95 6.47 3.11 -22.56
N LYS A 96 7.35 4.05 -22.17
CA LYS A 96 8.74 3.74 -21.83
C LYS A 96 8.83 2.79 -20.64
N ASP A 97 7.98 2.95 -19.63
CA ASP A 97 7.96 2.05 -18.47
C ASP A 97 7.36 0.69 -18.80
N VAL A 98 6.22 0.64 -19.52
CA VAL A 98 5.58 -0.63 -19.87
C VAL A 98 6.45 -1.46 -20.81
N ARG A 99 7.27 -0.84 -21.65
CA ARG A 99 8.23 -1.54 -22.51
C ARG A 99 9.30 -2.34 -21.76
N LYS A 100 9.46 -2.13 -20.45
CA LYS A 100 10.27 -3.01 -19.59
C LYS A 100 9.64 -4.40 -19.43
N ILE A 101 8.32 -4.49 -19.55
CA ILE A 101 7.55 -5.74 -19.49
C ILE A 101 7.21 -6.23 -20.91
N VAL A 102 6.75 -5.34 -21.79
CA VAL A 102 6.34 -5.66 -23.17
C VAL A 102 7.12 -4.79 -24.17
N PRO A 103 8.34 -5.19 -24.59
CA PRO A 103 9.21 -4.37 -25.42
C PRO A 103 8.62 -3.92 -26.76
N SER A 104 7.74 -4.75 -27.34
CA SER A 104 7.09 -4.50 -28.64
C SER A 104 5.91 -3.53 -28.59
N LEU A 105 5.45 -3.13 -27.40
CA LEU A 105 4.24 -2.32 -27.25
C LEU A 105 4.35 -0.98 -27.98
N LYS A 106 3.27 -0.58 -28.65
CA LYS A 106 3.16 0.69 -29.39
C LYS A 106 2.22 1.66 -28.68
N LEU A 107 2.40 2.95 -28.96
CA LEU A 107 1.62 4.02 -28.34
C LEU A 107 0.11 3.90 -28.60
N GLY A 108 -0.28 3.44 -29.79
CA GLY A 108 -1.69 3.27 -30.17
C GLY A 108 -2.40 2.12 -29.46
N GLU A 109 -1.65 1.21 -28.85
CA GLU A 109 -2.18 0.07 -28.09
C GLU A 109 -2.45 0.44 -26.62
N LEU A 110 -2.05 1.64 -26.20
CA LEU A 110 -2.27 2.15 -24.84
C LEU A 110 -3.57 2.96 -24.76
N LYS A 111 -4.50 2.45 -23.94
CA LYS A 111 -5.70 3.19 -23.51
C LYS A 111 -5.60 3.54 -22.04
N PHE A 112 -5.59 4.84 -21.73
CA PHE A 112 -5.60 5.30 -20.34
C PHE A 112 -7.01 5.11 -19.76
N ALA A 113 -7.06 4.46 -18.60
CA ALA A 113 -8.29 4.33 -17.85
C ALA A 113 -8.73 5.70 -17.32
N ASN A 114 -10.03 5.98 -17.39
CA ASN A 114 -10.59 7.24 -16.91
C ASN A 114 -11.11 7.06 -15.49
N LYS A 115 -10.71 7.96 -14.57
CA LYS A 115 -11.10 7.93 -13.15
C LYS A 115 -10.87 6.57 -12.47
N VAL A 116 -9.80 5.89 -12.83
CA VAL A 116 -9.39 4.62 -12.22
C VAL A 116 -8.16 4.86 -11.36
N GLY A 117 -8.27 4.48 -10.08
CA GLY A 117 -7.20 4.61 -9.10
C GLY A 117 -7.78 4.76 -7.70
N GLY A 118 -6.91 4.68 -6.69
CA GLY A 118 -7.28 4.87 -5.30
C GLY A 118 -6.26 5.74 -4.57
N ILE A 119 -6.53 6.01 -3.30
CA ILE A 119 -5.56 6.58 -2.36
C ILE A 119 -5.05 5.45 -1.48
N ARG A 120 -3.73 5.35 -1.33
CA ARG A 120 -3.11 4.47 -0.34
C ARG A 120 -2.69 5.34 0.85
N PRO A 121 -3.17 5.04 2.07
CA PRO A 121 -2.67 5.73 3.25
C PRO A 121 -1.18 5.40 3.41
N GLN A 122 -0.39 6.35 3.87
CA GLN A 122 1.01 6.13 4.24
C GLN A 122 1.21 6.64 5.66
N LEU A 123 1.86 5.82 6.49
CA LEU A 123 1.94 6.06 7.92
C LEU A 123 3.27 6.71 8.30
N ILE A 124 3.20 7.71 9.17
CA ILE A 124 4.39 8.38 9.71
C ILE A 124 4.46 8.08 11.20
N ASP A 125 5.54 7.43 11.61
CA ASP A 125 5.91 7.35 13.01
C ASP A 125 6.57 8.67 13.42
N LYS A 126 5.83 9.47 14.20
CA LYS A 126 6.31 10.75 14.70
C LYS A 126 7.45 10.60 15.71
N ASN A 127 7.46 9.54 16.51
CA ASN A 127 8.46 9.32 17.55
C ASN A 127 9.80 8.93 16.92
N ARG A 128 9.78 8.04 15.94
CA ARG A 128 10.97 7.68 15.16
C ARG A 128 11.31 8.71 14.08
N CYS A 129 10.40 9.64 13.79
CA CYS A 129 10.50 10.56 12.65
C CYS A 129 10.81 9.78 11.36
N ALA A 130 9.99 8.77 11.07
CA ALA A 130 10.18 7.89 9.92
C ALA A 130 8.84 7.60 9.22
N LEU A 131 8.92 7.34 7.91
CA LEU A 131 7.81 6.79 7.14
C LEU A 131 7.78 5.27 7.39
N LEU A 132 6.65 4.74 7.83
CA LEU A 132 6.46 3.31 8.02
C LEU A 132 6.04 2.68 6.68
N MET A 133 6.79 1.67 6.26
CA MET A 133 6.53 0.91 5.05
C MET A 133 6.07 -0.49 5.44
N GLY A 134 4.94 -0.93 4.89
CA GLY A 134 4.33 -2.19 5.25
C GLY A 134 3.02 -1.98 5.98
N GLU A 135 2.58 -3.01 6.67
CA GLU A 135 1.27 -3.05 7.30
C GLU A 135 1.33 -2.45 8.69
N ALA A 136 0.23 -1.90 9.15
CA ALA A 136 0.11 -1.48 10.53
C ALA A 136 -1.23 -1.91 11.08
N LYS A 137 -1.23 -2.27 12.36
CA LYS A 137 -2.40 -2.72 13.09
C LYS A 137 -2.49 -1.90 14.37
N ILE A 138 -3.70 -1.48 14.72
CA ILE A 138 -4.01 -0.98 16.06
C ILE A 138 -4.84 -2.06 16.74
N ASP A 139 -4.30 -2.64 17.81
CA ASP A 139 -5.05 -3.50 18.72
C ASP A 139 -5.46 -2.67 19.94
N SER A 140 -6.76 -2.47 20.08
CA SER A 140 -7.33 -1.66 21.17
C SER A 140 -7.44 -2.41 22.51
N GLY A 141 -7.25 -3.74 22.51
CA GLY A 141 -7.46 -4.58 23.70
C GLY A 141 -8.92 -4.70 24.17
N ILE A 142 -9.85 -3.95 23.57
CA ILE A 142 -11.28 -3.93 23.92
C ILE A 142 -12.16 -4.64 22.89
N GLY A 143 -11.57 -5.53 22.09
CA GLY A 143 -12.30 -6.29 21.06
C GLY A 143 -12.48 -5.57 19.72
N ALA A 144 -11.71 -4.51 19.47
CA ALA A 144 -11.65 -3.84 18.17
C ALA A 144 -10.22 -3.82 17.63
N ILE A 145 -10.07 -4.17 16.35
CA ILE A 145 -8.79 -4.17 15.63
C ILE A 145 -8.93 -3.26 14.41
N PHE A 146 -7.97 -2.37 14.20
CA PHE A 146 -7.90 -1.51 13.03
C PHE A 146 -6.70 -1.86 12.18
N ASN A 147 -6.93 -2.50 11.03
CA ASN A 147 -5.88 -2.80 10.06
C ASN A 147 -5.71 -1.65 9.07
N MET A 148 -4.46 -1.33 8.80
CA MET A 148 -4.04 -0.36 7.79
C MET A 148 -3.00 -1.02 6.89
N THR A 149 -3.33 -1.13 5.61
CA THR A 149 -2.53 -1.91 4.67
C THR A 149 -2.15 -1.11 3.41
N PRO A 150 -1.17 -0.18 3.51
CA PRO A 150 -0.68 0.63 2.39
C PRO A 150 -0.27 -0.18 1.15
N SER A 151 0.53 -1.24 1.36
CA SER A 151 1.03 -2.24 0.39
C SER A 151 2.03 -3.14 1.12
N PRO A 152 2.13 -4.46 0.84
CA PRO A 152 1.43 -5.26 -0.18
C PRO A 152 0.15 -5.93 0.34
N GLY A 153 -0.88 -5.17 0.72
CA GLY A 153 -2.03 -5.71 1.45
C GLY A 153 -2.90 -6.77 0.76
N GLY A 154 -2.80 -6.93 -0.56
CA GLY A 154 -3.45 -8.05 -1.24
C GLY A 154 -2.71 -9.38 -1.08
N THR A 155 -1.40 -9.35 -0.88
CA THR A 155 -0.57 -10.55 -0.74
C THR A 155 -0.67 -11.12 0.66
N SER A 156 -0.75 -10.25 1.66
CA SER A 156 -0.75 -10.56 3.10
C SER A 156 -2.15 -10.56 3.71
N CYS A 157 -3.21 -10.50 2.91
CA CYS A 157 -4.58 -10.37 3.43
C CYS A 157 -5.03 -11.61 4.23
N ILE A 158 -4.67 -12.81 3.77
CA ILE A 158 -5.06 -14.06 4.42
C ILE A 158 -4.33 -14.23 5.76
N GLU A 159 -3.03 -13.97 5.77
CA GLU A 159 -2.21 -14.04 6.98
C GLU A 159 -2.69 -13.02 8.04
N ASN A 160 -3.00 -11.79 7.64
CA ASN A 160 -3.62 -10.81 8.55
C ASN A 160 -4.96 -11.29 9.09
N ALA A 161 -5.80 -11.88 8.24
CA ALA A 161 -7.11 -12.36 8.65
C ALA A 161 -7.00 -13.50 9.67
N GLU A 162 -6.02 -14.39 9.52
CA GLU A 162 -5.74 -15.44 10.51
C GLU A 162 -5.32 -14.83 11.86
N ILE A 163 -4.37 -13.91 11.85
CA ILE A 163 -3.89 -13.23 13.08
C ILE A 163 -5.03 -12.51 13.79
N ASP A 164 -5.86 -11.78 13.03
CA ASP A 164 -7.02 -11.08 13.59
C ASP A 164 -8.04 -12.05 14.17
N MET A 165 -8.33 -13.13 13.46
CA MET A 165 -9.24 -14.18 13.91
C MET A 165 -8.77 -14.77 15.25
N ARG A 166 -7.46 -15.05 15.40
CA ARG A 166 -6.88 -15.53 16.66
C ARG A 166 -7.05 -14.53 17.80
N THR A 167 -6.82 -13.24 17.55
CA THR A 167 -7.03 -12.17 18.54
C THR A 167 -8.51 -12.05 18.93
N VAL A 168 -9.42 -12.13 17.97
CA VAL A 168 -10.87 -12.09 18.20
C VAL A 168 -11.33 -13.29 19.04
N VAL A 169 -10.92 -14.50 18.68
CA VAL A 169 -11.25 -15.73 19.44
C VAL A 169 -10.78 -15.62 20.89
N LYS A 170 -9.53 -15.15 21.11
CA LYS A 170 -9.00 -14.93 22.45
C LYS A 170 -9.85 -13.94 23.24
N HIS A 171 -10.27 -12.83 22.63
CA HIS A 171 -11.13 -11.85 23.27
C HIS A 171 -12.51 -12.41 23.63
N LEU A 172 -13.08 -13.25 22.75
CA LEU A 172 -14.39 -13.87 22.96
C LEU A 172 -14.36 -15.08 23.91
N GLY A 173 -13.19 -15.60 24.27
CA GLY A 173 -13.06 -16.87 24.99
C GLY A 173 -13.56 -18.06 24.17
N ALA A 174 -13.52 -17.96 22.83
CA ALA A 174 -13.93 -19.01 21.92
C ALA A 174 -12.78 -20.03 21.69
N THR A 175 -13.05 -21.05 20.89
CA THR A 175 -12.05 -22.04 20.46
C THR A 175 -11.97 -22.08 18.94
N ILE A 176 -10.78 -22.35 18.41
CA ILE A 176 -10.52 -22.53 16.98
C ILE A 176 -10.46 -24.03 16.71
N ASP A 177 -11.10 -24.46 15.63
CA ASP A 177 -10.86 -25.78 15.06
C ASP A 177 -9.57 -25.73 14.23
N GLU A 178 -8.44 -26.03 14.88
CA GLU A 178 -7.12 -25.94 14.25
C GLU A 178 -6.91 -26.99 13.16
N GLU A 179 -7.58 -28.14 13.23
CA GLU A 179 -7.48 -29.18 12.19
C GLU A 179 -8.17 -28.73 10.90
N ALA A 180 -9.37 -28.15 11.03
CA ALA A 180 -10.06 -27.55 9.90
C ALA A 180 -9.28 -26.36 9.32
N LEU A 181 -8.75 -25.47 10.17
CA LEU A 181 -7.96 -24.32 9.73
C LEU A 181 -6.68 -24.74 8.98
N GLN A 182 -5.95 -25.73 9.50
CA GLN A 182 -4.76 -26.28 8.83
C GLN A 182 -5.13 -26.85 7.47
N THR A 183 -6.22 -27.63 7.39
CA THR A 183 -6.65 -28.29 6.15
C THR A 183 -7.11 -27.29 5.08
N ASP A 184 -7.88 -26.28 5.48
CA ASP A 184 -8.51 -25.35 4.54
C ASP A 184 -7.61 -24.18 4.14
N LEU A 185 -6.73 -23.72 5.04
CA LEU A 185 -5.94 -22.49 4.83
C LEU A 185 -4.46 -22.74 4.58
N LEU A 186 -3.82 -23.50 5.46
CA LEU A 186 -2.36 -23.66 5.46
C LEU A 186 -1.90 -24.80 4.57
N VAL A 187 -2.68 -25.87 4.46
CA VAL A 187 -2.38 -27.11 3.74
C VAL A 187 -1.04 -27.70 4.22
N ASP A 188 0.05 -27.48 3.47
CA ASP A 188 1.41 -27.93 3.79
C ASP A 188 2.24 -26.85 4.49
N ASP A 189 1.73 -25.63 4.63
CA ASP A 189 2.38 -24.54 5.36
C ASP A 189 2.10 -24.64 6.87
N HIS A 190 2.83 -23.84 7.65
CA HIS A 190 2.70 -23.77 9.10
C HIS A 190 2.12 -22.42 9.52
N GLN A 191 1.60 -22.37 10.74
CA GLN A 191 1.12 -21.14 11.34
C GLN A 191 2.25 -20.11 11.45
N HIS A 192 2.02 -18.92 10.88
CA HIS A 192 2.89 -17.75 11.03
C HIS A 192 2.47 -16.93 12.26
N ILE A 193 3.46 -16.34 12.95
CA ILE A 193 3.24 -15.44 14.09
C ILE A 193 3.35 -13.97 13.64
N GLU A 194 2.88 -13.04 14.47
CA GLU A 194 2.90 -11.59 14.14
C GLU A 194 4.30 -11.07 13.74
N ASP A 195 5.36 -11.66 14.29
CA ASP A 195 6.76 -11.30 14.00
C ASP A 195 7.23 -11.73 12.60
N ASP A 196 6.54 -12.69 11.97
CA ASP A 196 6.83 -13.14 10.60
C ASP A 196 6.33 -12.13 9.56
N LEU A 197 5.39 -11.26 9.95
CA LEU A 197 4.93 -10.15 9.14
C LEU A 197 5.80 -8.91 9.33
N ALA A 198 6.09 -8.22 8.23
CA ALA A 198 6.56 -6.84 8.25
C ALA A 198 5.43 -5.87 8.65
N SER A 199 4.81 -6.12 9.81
CA SER A 199 3.68 -5.39 10.36
C SER A 199 4.08 -4.60 11.60
N PHE A 200 3.52 -3.40 11.75
CA PHE A 200 3.68 -2.57 12.94
C PHE A 200 2.43 -2.66 13.80
N VAL A 201 2.50 -3.39 14.92
CA VAL A 201 1.41 -3.44 15.89
C VAL A 201 1.54 -2.30 16.90
N ILE A 202 0.52 -1.46 16.95
CA ILE A 202 0.38 -0.36 17.90
C ILE A 202 -0.62 -0.83 18.97
N ARG A 203 -0.14 -1.06 20.19
CA ARG A 203 -0.96 -1.44 21.35
C ARG A 203 -1.07 -0.30 22.35
N ASP A 204 -2.15 -0.28 23.11
CA ASP A 204 -2.44 0.81 24.05
C ASP A 204 -1.45 0.93 25.23
N ASP A 205 -0.73 -0.15 25.52
CA ASP A 205 0.28 -0.34 26.55
C ASP A 205 1.73 -0.10 26.06
N ASP A 206 1.93 0.30 24.80
CA ASP A 206 3.27 0.63 24.29
C ASP A 206 3.80 1.90 24.99
N PRO A 207 4.92 1.83 25.74
CA PRO A 207 5.50 2.98 26.46
C PRO A 207 5.98 4.10 25.53
N LYS A 208 5.91 3.89 24.21
CA LYS A 208 6.23 4.86 23.15
C LYS A 208 4.99 5.44 22.47
N LYS A 209 3.92 5.70 23.23
CA LYS A 209 2.84 6.58 22.73
C LYS A 209 3.35 8.01 22.45
N PRO A 210 2.83 8.69 21.42
CA PRO A 210 3.05 10.12 21.21
C PRO A 210 2.44 10.99 22.31
#